data_AF-A0A351KHX0-F1
#
_entry.id   AF-A0A351KHX0-F1
#
_cell.length_a   1.000
_cell.length_b   1.000
_cell.length_c   1.000
_cell.angle_alpha   90.00
_cell.angle_beta   90.00
_cell.angle_gamma   90.00
#
_symmetry.space_group_name_H-M   'P 1'
#
loop_
_entity.id
_entity.type
_entity.pdbx_description
1 polymer ?
#
loop_
_entity_poly.entity_id
_entity_poly.type
_entity_poly.pdbx_seq_one_letter_code
_entity_poly.pdbx_strand_id
1 'polypeptide(L)'
;MNKVLIECDTLIDKYELNRDNILKQLQSMEIDKKEENFIIAYNDDFKYTLIGEIKNNQVILTNIKKAIAFEKMDNTDLYEFVKKGQEK
;
A
#
# COMPACT_ATOMS: atom_id res chain seq x y z
N MET A 1 -11.45 3.61 16.06
CA MET A 1 -10.51 2.49 15.81
C MET A 1 -11.27 1.43 15.05
N ASN A 2 -10.85 1.17 13.83
CA ASN A 2 -11.45 0.13 13.01
C ASN A 2 -11.09 -1.25 13.56
N LYS A 3 -11.98 -2.23 13.40
CA LYS A 3 -11.60 -3.63 13.60
C LYS A 3 -10.73 -4.04 12.41
N VAL A 4 -9.55 -4.60 12.67
CA VAL A 4 -8.61 -5.03 11.62
C VAL A 4 -8.42 -6.54 11.70
N LEU A 5 -8.47 -7.21 10.56
CA LEU A 5 -8.08 -8.60 10.36
C LEU A 5 -6.90 -8.66 9.38
N ILE A 6 -5.91 -9.50 9.67
CA ILE A 6 -4.77 -9.72 8.79
C ILE A 6 -4.85 -11.16 8.28
N GLU A 7 -4.97 -11.33 6.97
CA GLU A 7 -5.02 -12.65 6.31
C GLU A 7 -3.69 -13.00 5.63
N CYS A 8 -2.75 -12.05 5.60
CA CYS A 8 -1.45 -12.18 4.95
C CYS A 8 -0.27 -12.10 5.94
N ASP A 9 -0.44 -12.61 7.17
CA ASP A 9 0.63 -12.60 8.21
C ASP A 9 1.95 -13.21 7.68
N THR A 10 1.88 -14.23 6.81
CA THR A 10 3.08 -14.82 6.18
C THR A 10 3.89 -13.83 5.33
N LEU A 11 3.26 -12.80 4.75
CA LEU A 11 3.96 -11.75 4.02
C LEU A 11 4.58 -10.71 4.95
N ILE A 12 3.97 -10.47 6.11
CA ILE A 12 4.55 -9.63 7.17
C ILE A 12 5.86 -10.25 7.64
N ASP A 13 5.84 -11.56 7.94
CA ASP A 13 7.03 -12.29 8.34
C ASP A 13 8.09 -12.32 7.24
N LYS A 14 7.69 -12.64 6.00
CA LYS A 14 8.61 -12.71 4.85
C LYS A 14 9.33 -11.40 4.57
N TYR A 15 8.66 -10.27 4.78
CA TYR A 15 9.21 -8.94 4.54
C TYR A 15 9.75 -8.28 5.81
N GLU A 16 9.74 -8.98 6.94
CA GLU A 16 10.19 -8.49 8.24
C GLU A 16 9.53 -7.16 8.64
N LEU A 17 8.24 -7.02 8.35
CA LEU A 17 7.48 -5.79 8.59
C LEU A 17 6.97 -5.71 10.03
N ASN A 18 6.84 -4.49 10.54
CA ASN A 18 6.32 -4.28 11.89
C ASN A 18 4.79 -4.39 11.90
N ARG A 19 4.31 -5.54 12.41
CA ARG A 19 2.87 -5.84 12.52
C ARG A 19 2.09 -4.79 13.32
N ASP A 20 2.66 -4.26 14.40
CA ASP A 20 2.00 -3.26 15.24
C ASP A 20 1.83 -1.92 14.50
N ASN A 21 2.79 -1.56 13.65
CA ASN A 21 2.71 -0.34 12.85
C ASN A 21 1.68 -0.48 11.73
N ILE A 22 1.63 -1.64 11.06
CA ILE A 22 0.57 -1.98 10.10
C ILE A 22 -0.81 -1.88 10.78
N LEU A 23 -0.95 -2.49 11.97
CA LEU A 23 -2.21 -2.49 12.72
C LEU A 23 -2.65 -1.07 13.07
N LYS A 24 -1.75 -0.24 13.63
CA LYS A 24 -2.02 1.16 13.96
C LYS A 24 -2.47 1.96 12.73
N GLN A 25 -1.76 1.81 11.61
CA GLN A 25 -2.10 2.47 10.36
C GLN A 25 -3.52 2.11 9.90
N LEU A 26 -3.84 0.82 9.80
CA LEU A 26 -5.16 0.35 9.35
C LEU A 26 -6.30 0.73 10.31
N GLN A 27 -6.01 0.79 11.62
CA GLN A 27 -6.97 1.23 12.64
C GLN A 27 -7.28 2.73 12.56
N SER A 28 -6.32 3.54 12.09
CA SER A 28 -6.43 4.99 11.90
C SER A 28 -7.00 5.41 10.54
N MET A 29 -7.16 4.46 9.62
CA MET A 29 -7.66 4.73 8.28
C MET A 29 -9.08 5.28 8.33
N GLU A 30 -9.34 6.37 7.61
CA GLU A 30 -10.71 6.84 7.39
C GLU A 30 -11.40 5.87 6.43
N ILE A 31 -12.48 5.25 6.90
CA ILE A 31 -13.27 4.33 6.11
C ILE A 31 -14.44 5.11 5.50
N ASP A 32 -14.47 5.25 4.18
CA ASP A 32 -15.71 5.57 3.49
C ASP A 32 -16.56 4.29 3.39
N LYS A 33 -17.83 4.39 3.80
CA LYS A 33 -18.79 3.27 3.75
C LYS A 33 -19.10 2.80 2.32
N LYS A 34 -18.71 3.56 1.31
CA LYS A 34 -18.86 3.20 -0.11
C LYS A 34 -17.69 2.42 -0.69
N GLU A 35 -16.53 2.45 -0.04
CA GLU A 35 -15.34 1.76 -0.54
C GLU A 35 -15.31 0.32 -0.03
N GLU A 36 -15.27 -0.64 -0.95
CA GLU A 36 -15.17 -2.06 -0.63
C GLU A 36 -13.72 -2.54 -0.60
N ASN A 37 -12.81 -1.83 -1.27
CA ASN A 37 -11.41 -2.21 -1.44
C ASN A 37 -10.50 -0.99 -1.21
N PHE A 38 -9.30 -1.23 -0.68
CA PHE A 38 -8.29 -0.19 -0.50
C PHE A 38 -6.92 -0.65 -0.98
N ILE A 39 -6.13 0.32 -1.44
CA ILE A 39 -4.73 0.19 -1.79
C ILE A 39 -4.01 1.40 -1.22
N ILE A 40 -3.13 1.20 -0.25
CA ILE A 40 -2.41 2.29 0.43
C ILE A 40 -0.92 1.96 0.55
N ALA A 41 -0.07 2.98 0.61
CA ALA A 41 1.34 2.80 0.94
C ALA A 41 1.49 2.45 2.42
N TYR A 42 2.46 1.59 2.76
CA TYR A 42 2.86 1.39 4.14
C TYR A 42 3.62 2.61 4.66
N ASN A 43 3.23 3.11 5.83
CA ASN A 43 3.74 4.40 6.34
C ASN A 43 5.25 4.39 6.64
N ASP A 44 5.81 3.26 7.05
CA ASP A 44 7.23 3.21 7.44
C ASP A 44 8.16 2.95 6.25
N ASP A 45 7.66 2.33 5.17
CA ASP A 45 8.42 2.11 3.95
C ASP A 45 7.48 2.09 2.73
N PHE A 46 7.56 3.16 1.94
CA PHE A 46 6.76 3.39 0.74
C PHE A 46 6.94 2.31 -0.35
N LYS A 47 7.98 1.47 -0.24
CA LYS A 47 8.20 0.34 -1.15
C LYS A 47 7.19 -0.78 -0.92
N TYR A 48 6.44 -0.75 0.18
CA TYR A 48 5.39 -1.72 0.46
C TYR A 48 4.01 -1.09 0.28
N THR A 49 3.14 -1.81 -0.42
CA THR A 49 1.74 -1.46 -0.60
C THR A 49 0.88 -2.45 0.16
N LEU A 50 0.00 -1.92 1.02
CA LEU A 50 -1.02 -2.67 1.74
C LEU A 50 -2.28 -2.72 0.89
N ILE A 51 -2.80 -3.91 0.66
CA ILE A 51 -3.99 -4.14 -0.16
C ILE A 51 -4.99 -4.92 0.67
N GLY A 52 -6.24 -4.47 0.65
CA GLY A 52 -7.27 -5.11 1.43
C GLY A 52 -8.66 -4.66 1.06
N GLU A 53 -9.60 -5.11 1.89
CA GLU A 53 -11.02 -4.92 1.70
C GLU A 53 -11.64 -4.33 2.96
N ILE A 54 -12.75 -3.63 2.79
CA ILE A 54 -13.57 -3.12 3.89
C ILE A 54 -14.92 -3.81 3.81
N LYS A 55 -15.23 -4.62 4.83
CA LYS A 55 -16.50 -5.35 4.94
C LYS A 55 -17.15 -5.06 6.27
N ASN A 56 -18.40 -4.64 6.27
CA ASN A 56 -19.16 -4.40 7.51
C ASN A 56 -18.41 -3.54 8.53
N ASN A 57 -17.75 -2.47 8.09
CA ASN A 57 -16.95 -1.58 8.93
C ASN A 57 -15.71 -2.24 9.59
N GLN A 58 -15.25 -3.36 9.02
CA GLN A 58 -14.01 -4.06 9.36
C GLN A 58 -13.03 -3.97 8.20
N VAL A 59 -11.76 -3.67 8.51
CA VAL A 59 -10.65 -3.63 7.56
C VAL A 59 -10.01 -5.00 7.52
N ILE A 60 -9.83 -5.56 6.33
CA ILE A 60 -9.22 -6.87 6.12
C ILE A 60 -8.00 -6.68 5.22
N LEU A 61 -6.80 -6.89 5.76
CA LEU A 61 -5.57 -6.84 4.99
C LEU A 61 -5.35 -8.21 4.32
N THR A 62 -5.50 -8.25 3.00
CA THR A 62 -5.45 -9.49 2.22
C THR A 62 -4.11 -9.70 1.53
N ASN A 63 -3.35 -8.63 1.27
CA ASN A 63 -2.07 -8.73 0.57
C ASN A 63 -1.09 -7.61 0.92
N ILE A 64 0.20 -7.87 0.71
CA ILE A 64 1.28 -6.89 0.79
C ILE A 64 2.16 -7.05 -0.45
N LYS A 65 2.34 -5.98 -1.21
CA LYS A 65 3.20 -5.98 -2.40
C LYS A 65 4.45 -5.14 -2.14
N LYS A 66 5.62 -5.75 -2.40
CA LYS A 66 6.90 -5.05 -2.41
C LYS A 66 7.20 -4.56 -3.82
N ALA A 67 7.58 -3.29 -3.96
CA ALA A 67 8.04 -2.72 -5.20
C ALA A 67 9.32 -3.45 -5.68
N ILE A 68 9.34 -3.82 -6.96
CA ILE A 68 10.50 -4.48 -7.59
C ILE A 68 11.62 -3.49 -7.91
N ALA A 69 11.26 -2.23 -8.16
CA ALA A 69 12.14 -1.11 -8.43
C ALA A 69 11.41 0.17 -8.00
N PHE A 70 12.18 1.19 -7.63
CA PHE A 70 11.64 2.52 -7.33
C PHE A 70 12.54 3.56 -8.02
N GLU A 71 11.93 4.50 -8.72
CA GLU A 71 12.60 5.64 -9.32
C GLU A 71 11.90 6.90 -8.84
N LYS A 72 12.67 7.83 -8.29
CA LYS A 72 12.14 9.14 -7.90
C LYS A 72 12.14 10.00 -9.16
N MET A 73 10.95 10.28 -9.68
CA MET A 73 10.78 11.12 -10.85
C MET A 73 9.92 12.33 -10.49
N ASP A 74 10.33 13.51 -10.95
CA ASP A 74 9.46 14.67 -11.01
C ASP A 74 8.85 14.86 -12.42
N ASN A 75 8.06 15.92 -12.59
CA ASN A 75 7.40 16.20 -13.88
C ASN A 75 8.41 16.49 -15.00
N THR A 76 9.59 17.01 -14.67
CA THR A 76 10.66 17.25 -15.64
C THR A 76 11.30 15.93 -16.06
N ASP A 77 11.59 15.04 -15.12
CA ASP A 77 12.09 13.69 -15.40
C ASP A 77 11.10 12.90 -16.30
N LEU A 78 9.80 13.00 -16.01
CA LEU A 78 8.75 12.39 -16.82
C LEU A 78 8.70 12.97 -18.24
N TYR A 79 8.78 14.29 -18.37
CA TYR A 79 8.80 14.96 -19.67
C TYR A 79 9.99 14.51 -20.53
N GLU A 80 11.19 14.47 -19.93
CA GLU A 80 12.42 14.05 -20.61
C GLU A 80 12.39 12.55 -20.96
N PHE A 81 11.82 11.70 -20.11
CA PHE A 81 11.64 10.27 -20.40
C PHE A 81 10.75 10.04 -21.62
N VAL A 82 9.59 10.72 -21.69
CA VAL A 82 8.65 10.62 -22.82
C VAL A 82 9.30 11.14 -24.10
N LYS A 83 9.99 12.28 -24.04
CA LYS A 83 10.68 12.87 -25.20
C LYS A 83 11.74 11.94 -25.78
N LYS A 84 12.61 11.36 -24.95
CA LYS A 84 13.63 10.38 -25.38
C LYS A 84 13.04 9.11 -25.99
N GLY A 85 11.84 8.71 -25.58
CA GLY A 85 11.12 7.56 -26.13
C GLY A 85 10.51 7.80 -27.52
N GLN A 86 10.23 9.05 -27.88
CA GLN A 86 9.61 9.44 -29.16
C GLN A 86 10.61 9.72 -30.28
N GLU A 87 11.89 9.89 -29.97
CA GLU A 87 12.98 10.09 -30.95
C GLU A 87 13.58 8.76 -31.49
N LYS A 88 12.90 7.63 -31.26
CA LYS A 88 13.22 6.31 -31.82
C LYS A 88 12.28 5.94 -32.95
#